data_AF-A0A524FYJ0-F1
#
_entry.id   AF-A0A524FYJ0-F1
#
_cell.length_a   1.000
_cell.length_b   1.000
_cell.length_c   1.000
_cell.angle_alpha   90.00
_cell.angle_beta   90.00
_cell.angle_gamma   90.00
#
_symmetry.space_group_name_H-M   'P 1'
#
loop_
_entity.id
_entity.type
_entity.pdbx_description
1 polymer ?
#
loop_
_entity_poly.entity_id
_entity_poly.type
_entity_poly.pdbx_seq_one_letter_code
_entity_poly.pdbx_strand_id
1 'polypeptide(L)'
;MSVKNEINTSSITEYIERYNWKGVGTHDNPILIEDNDDLPQYLLFKTGEKYIEIKDIDIGGIIFEKCQNIILEDSILSLVKLKSCKDIIIKDNLIRDIKIILGANISIENNRFHTFFNIRLFTIIMFMLASISALMFFLSYIEILYFLRESAFILLVVSAVLFFIDIKEKKNTIFLSKKYRNNEFVKLEKLSKIRK
;
A
#
# COMPACT_ATOMS: atom_id res chain seq x y z
N MET A 1 -7.65 -15.25 -11.03
CA MET A 1 -6.22 -15.50 -11.31
C MET A 1 -5.70 -16.33 -10.15
N SER A 2 -5.41 -17.62 -10.35
CA SER A 2 -4.90 -18.47 -9.26
C SER A 2 -3.50 -18.00 -8.90
N VAL A 3 -3.30 -17.61 -7.64
CA VAL A 3 -1.97 -17.33 -7.12
C VAL A 3 -1.27 -18.68 -7.06
N LYS A 4 -0.26 -18.90 -7.92
CA LYS A 4 0.41 -20.21 -8.04
C LYS A 4 1.26 -20.59 -6.81
N ASN A 5 1.47 -19.67 -5.86
CA ASN A 5 2.32 -19.86 -4.68
C ASN A 5 1.47 -19.79 -3.40
N GLU A 6 0.58 -20.77 -3.25
CA GLU A 6 -0.19 -20.98 -2.03
C GLU A 6 0.63 -21.82 -1.05
N ILE A 7 0.84 -21.27 0.15
CA ILE A 7 1.59 -21.86 1.25
C ILE A 7 0.59 -22.17 2.36
N ASN A 8 0.33 -23.45 2.55
CA ASN A 8 -0.57 -23.95 3.58
C ASN A 8 0.24 -24.66 4.66
N THR A 9 -0.37 -24.93 5.81
CA THR A 9 0.31 -25.62 6.93
C THR A 9 0.97 -26.95 6.51
N SER A 10 0.38 -27.68 5.56
CA SER A 10 0.92 -28.94 5.05
C SER A 10 2.11 -28.78 4.09
N SER A 11 2.20 -27.65 3.36
CA SER A 11 3.28 -27.39 2.39
C SER A 11 4.38 -26.49 2.95
N ILE A 12 4.22 -25.96 4.16
CA ILE A 12 5.15 -24.98 4.72
C ILE A 12 6.57 -25.53 4.84
N THR A 13 6.74 -26.80 5.19
CA THR A 13 8.05 -27.45 5.31
C THR A 13 8.76 -27.56 3.95
N GLU A 14 8.01 -27.87 2.89
CA GLU A 14 8.55 -27.93 1.52
C GLU A 14 9.02 -26.55 1.06
N TYR A 15 8.29 -25.49 1.39
CA TYR A 15 8.70 -24.11 1.10
C TYR A 15 9.89 -23.67 1.94
N ILE A 16 9.95 -24.08 3.21
CA ILE A 16 11.10 -23.84 4.09
C ILE A 16 12.36 -24.43 3.46
N GLU A 17 12.32 -25.68 3.01
CA GLU A 17 13.45 -26.33 2.35
C GLU A 17 13.77 -25.70 0.98
N ARG A 18 12.75 -25.42 0.18
CA ARG A 18 12.93 -24.88 -1.17
C ARG A 18 13.55 -23.48 -1.19
N TYR A 19 13.14 -22.63 -0.27
CA TYR A 19 13.59 -21.23 -0.21
C TYR A 19 14.61 -20.98 0.92
N ASN A 20 15.06 -22.04 1.60
CA ASN A 20 15.98 -21.99 2.74
C ASN A 20 15.51 -21.04 3.87
N TRP A 21 14.21 -21.03 4.16
CA TRP A 21 13.69 -20.27 5.29
C TRP A 21 14.17 -20.88 6.61
N LYS A 22 14.27 -20.05 7.65
CA LYS A 22 14.74 -20.49 8.97
C LYS A 22 13.55 -20.62 9.93
N GLY A 23 13.69 -21.46 10.95
CA GLY A 23 12.72 -21.60 12.03
C GLY A 23 11.63 -22.66 11.80
N VAL A 24 10.76 -22.83 12.79
CA VAL A 24 9.74 -23.91 12.84
C VAL A 24 8.31 -23.39 13.08
N GLY A 25 8.17 -22.09 13.29
CA GLY A 25 6.89 -21.38 13.39
C GLY A 25 6.27 -21.44 14.78
N THR A 26 7.12 -21.44 15.80
CA THR A 26 6.75 -21.26 17.21
C THR A 26 7.05 -19.83 17.65
N HIS A 27 6.49 -19.40 18.78
CA HIS A 27 6.73 -18.06 19.33
C HIS A 27 8.23 -17.76 19.50
N ASP A 28 8.99 -18.72 20.02
CA ASP A 28 10.42 -18.55 20.29
C ASP A 28 11.32 -18.80 19.07
N ASN A 29 10.75 -19.40 18.00
CA ASN A 29 11.47 -19.70 16.76
C ASN A 29 10.52 -19.55 15.55
N PRO A 30 10.17 -18.30 15.19
CA PRO A 30 9.26 -18.00 14.09
C PRO A 30 9.86 -18.44 12.76
N ILE A 31 9.01 -18.66 11.76
CA ILE A 31 9.48 -18.90 10.39
C ILE A 31 9.96 -17.55 9.85
N LEU A 32 11.25 -17.44 9.61
CA LEU A 32 11.87 -16.23 9.07
C LEU A 32 11.95 -16.33 7.55
N ILE A 33 11.26 -15.40 6.90
CA ILE A 33 11.20 -15.24 5.45
C ILE A 33 11.94 -13.94 5.10
N GLU A 34 13.14 -14.10 4.53
CA GLU A 34 13.99 -13.02 4.03
C GLU A 34 14.02 -13.06 2.50
N ASP A 35 14.47 -11.96 1.88
CA ASP A 35 14.58 -11.89 0.43
C ASP A 35 15.57 -12.91 -0.10
N ASN A 36 15.18 -13.53 -1.20
CA ASN A 36 15.97 -14.50 -1.95
C ASN A 36 15.62 -14.30 -3.43
N ASP A 37 16.60 -14.44 -4.31
CA ASP A 37 16.45 -14.23 -5.76
C ASP A 37 15.29 -15.05 -6.36
N ASP A 38 14.91 -16.15 -5.71
CA ASP A 38 13.82 -17.04 -6.14
C ASP A 38 12.44 -16.72 -5.53
N LEU A 39 12.31 -15.70 -4.67
CA LEU A 39 11.05 -15.43 -3.97
C LEU A 39 9.94 -15.04 -4.97
N PRO A 40 8.78 -15.71 -4.95
CA PRO A 40 7.73 -15.40 -5.90
C PRO A 40 7.13 -14.00 -5.70
N GLN A 41 6.83 -13.32 -6.82
CA GLN A 41 6.25 -11.97 -6.81
C GLN A 41 4.91 -11.87 -6.06
N TYR A 42 4.15 -12.97 -5.95
CA TYR A 42 2.91 -13.02 -5.20
C TYR A 42 2.86 -14.27 -4.32
N LEU A 43 2.57 -14.07 -3.04
CA LEU A 43 2.48 -15.13 -2.03
C LEU A 43 1.10 -15.14 -1.38
N LEU A 44 0.57 -16.34 -1.16
CA LEU A 44 -0.66 -16.58 -0.41
C LEU A 44 -0.35 -17.51 0.76
N PHE A 45 -0.52 -17.04 1.99
CA PHE A 45 -0.34 -17.82 3.21
C PHE A 45 -1.69 -18.25 3.79
N LYS A 46 -1.81 -19.53 4.14
CA LYS A 46 -2.89 -20.11 4.97
C LYS A 46 -2.30 -21.06 5.99
N THR A 47 -1.56 -20.49 6.93
CA THR A 47 -0.70 -21.26 7.84
C THR A 47 -1.34 -21.50 9.21
N GLY A 48 -2.45 -20.84 9.52
CA GLY A 48 -3.15 -20.99 10.80
C GLY A 48 -2.43 -20.28 11.93
N GLU A 49 -2.02 -21.03 12.96
CA GLU A 49 -1.46 -20.51 14.22
C GLU A 49 0.07 -20.33 14.22
N LYS A 50 0.72 -20.51 13.06
CA LYS A 50 2.18 -20.43 12.94
C LYS A 50 2.69 -19.00 13.11
N TYR A 51 3.77 -18.87 13.87
CA TYR A 51 4.50 -17.61 14.01
C TYR A 51 5.39 -17.40 12.78
N ILE A 52 5.21 -16.28 12.09
CA ILE A 52 5.94 -15.98 10.85
C ILE A 52 6.48 -14.56 10.94
N GLU A 53 7.75 -14.40 10.61
CA GLU A 53 8.42 -13.11 10.50
C GLU A 53 8.90 -12.95 9.06
N ILE A 54 8.48 -11.86 8.43
CA ILE A 54 8.81 -11.55 7.05
C ILE A 54 9.55 -10.21 7.04
N LYS A 55 10.78 -10.21 6.53
CA LYS A 55 11.67 -9.06 6.60
C LYS A 55 12.44 -8.86 5.29
N ASP A 56 12.72 -7.61 4.96
CA ASP A 56 13.63 -7.20 3.88
C ASP A 56 13.23 -7.68 2.47
N ILE A 57 11.94 -7.95 2.22
CA ILE A 57 11.47 -8.47 0.92
C ILE A 57 10.97 -7.37 -0.02
N ASP A 58 11.14 -7.56 -1.34
CA ASP A 58 10.52 -6.74 -2.38
C ASP A 58 9.64 -7.58 -3.32
N ILE A 59 8.33 -7.58 -3.06
CA ILE A 59 7.38 -8.36 -3.87
C ILE A 59 6.12 -7.58 -4.24
N GLY A 60 5.45 -8.07 -5.29
CA GLY A 60 4.21 -7.50 -5.79
C GLY A 60 3.08 -7.57 -4.76
N GLY A 61 2.88 -8.70 -4.10
CA GLY A 61 1.89 -8.71 -3.02
C GLY A 61 1.82 -9.97 -2.19
N ILE A 62 1.36 -9.79 -0.95
CA ILE A 62 1.16 -10.85 0.02
C ILE A 62 -0.30 -10.89 0.43
N ILE A 63 -0.85 -12.09 0.42
CA ILE A 63 -2.18 -12.38 0.90
C ILE A 63 -2.06 -13.33 2.09
N PHE A 64 -2.59 -12.93 3.23
CA PHE A 64 -2.75 -13.78 4.40
C PHE A 64 -4.22 -14.13 4.55
N GLU A 65 -4.54 -15.42 4.61
CA GLU A 65 -5.90 -15.91 4.82
C GLU A 65 -5.93 -16.91 5.97
N LYS A 66 -6.69 -16.60 7.03
CA LYS A 66 -6.78 -17.41 8.26
C LYS A 66 -5.42 -17.63 8.94
N CYS A 67 -4.57 -16.62 8.94
CA CYS A 67 -3.26 -16.65 9.60
C CYS A 67 -3.24 -15.85 10.90
N GLN A 68 -2.34 -16.20 11.81
CA GLN A 68 -2.15 -15.56 13.10
C GLN A 68 -0.67 -15.31 13.37
N ASN A 69 -0.34 -14.38 14.27
CA ASN A 69 1.02 -14.19 14.78
C ASN A 69 2.07 -13.89 13.70
N ILE A 70 1.77 -12.93 12.82
CA ILE A 70 2.67 -12.56 11.72
C ILE A 70 3.28 -11.19 11.98
N ILE A 71 4.59 -11.08 11.78
CA ILE A 71 5.32 -9.83 11.75
C ILE A 71 5.79 -9.59 10.32
N LEU A 72 5.48 -8.42 9.77
CA LEU A 72 5.92 -7.98 8.47
C LEU A 72 6.68 -6.66 8.63
N GLU A 73 7.98 -6.68 8.38
CA GLU A 73 8.87 -5.54 8.63
C GLU A 73 9.86 -5.25 7.50
N ASP A 74 10.33 -4.00 7.45
CA ASP A 74 11.39 -3.53 6.54
C ASP A 74 11.21 -3.92 5.05
N SER A 75 9.98 -4.08 4.57
CA SER A 75 9.69 -4.65 3.25
C SER A 75 9.08 -3.63 2.26
N ILE A 76 9.20 -3.92 0.96
CA ILE A 76 8.60 -3.16 -0.14
C ILE A 76 7.48 -4.00 -0.78
N LEU A 77 6.24 -3.52 -0.68
CA LEU A 77 5.05 -4.31 -1.04
C LEU A 77 4.05 -3.49 -1.84
N SER A 78 3.62 -4.00 -2.99
CA SER A 78 2.54 -3.33 -3.75
C SER A 78 1.13 -3.63 -3.19
N LEU A 79 0.93 -4.76 -2.52
CA LEU A 79 -0.34 -5.10 -1.90
C LEU A 79 -0.13 -5.99 -0.68
N VAL A 80 -0.76 -5.63 0.44
CA VAL A 80 -0.92 -6.52 1.60
C VAL A 80 -2.41 -6.76 1.82
N LYS A 81 -2.84 -8.03 1.78
CA LYS A 81 -4.24 -8.39 2.01
C LYS A 81 -4.34 -9.34 3.19
N LEU A 82 -5.06 -8.92 4.22
CA LEU A 82 -5.37 -9.71 5.42
C LEU A 82 -6.83 -10.15 5.35
N LYS A 83 -7.08 -11.46 5.42
CA LYS A 83 -8.43 -12.03 5.44
C LYS A 83 -8.58 -12.99 6.62
N SER A 84 -9.44 -12.66 7.58
CA SER A 84 -9.68 -13.47 8.78
C SER A 84 -8.38 -13.71 9.57
N CYS A 85 -7.54 -12.68 9.70
CA CYS A 85 -6.25 -12.76 10.37
C CYS A 85 -6.29 -12.22 11.80
N LYS A 86 -5.42 -12.72 12.68
CA LYS A 86 -5.32 -12.26 14.08
C LYS A 86 -3.86 -11.98 14.48
N ASP A 87 -3.63 -11.02 15.37
CA ASP A 87 -2.30 -10.78 15.97
C ASP A 87 -1.22 -10.53 14.90
N ILE A 88 -1.46 -9.54 14.04
CA ILE A 88 -0.57 -9.20 12.91
C ILE A 88 0.08 -7.86 13.19
N ILE A 89 1.40 -7.78 13.01
CA ILE A 89 2.17 -6.54 13.13
C ILE A 89 2.77 -6.21 11.77
N ILE A 90 2.42 -5.05 11.23
CA ILE A 90 2.99 -4.52 10.00
C ILE A 90 3.75 -3.25 10.37
N LYS A 91 5.08 -3.24 10.26
CA LYS A 91 5.87 -2.08 10.67
C LYS A 91 7.02 -1.73 9.73
N ASP A 92 7.36 -0.44 9.64
CA ASP A 92 8.54 0.05 8.91
C ASP A 92 8.60 -0.34 7.41
N ASN A 93 7.46 -0.70 6.80
CA ASN A 93 7.39 -1.10 5.40
C ASN A 93 7.08 0.08 4.47
N LEU A 94 7.41 -0.07 3.18
CA LEU A 94 6.80 0.71 2.10
C LEU A 94 5.65 -0.07 1.49
N ILE A 95 4.42 0.37 1.71
CA ILE A 95 3.23 -0.34 1.25
C ILE A 95 2.38 0.56 0.35
N ARG A 96 1.98 0.03 -0.81
CA ARG A 96 1.10 0.77 -1.72
C ARG A 96 -0.38 0.65 -1.36
N ASP A 97 -0.85 -0.56 -1.04
CA ASP A 97 -2.25 -0.82 -0.70
C ASP A 97 -2.34 -1.87 0.41
N ILE A 98 -3.21 -1.63 1.40
CA ILE A 98 -3.52 -2.58 2.47
C ILE A 98 -5.02 -2.82 2.48
N LYS A 99 -5.42 -4.09 2.45
CA LYS A 99 -6.81 -4.52 2.57
C LYS A 99 -6.98 -5.44 3.75
N ILE A 100 -7.82 -5.05 4.70
CA ILE A 100 -8.13 -5.83 5.89
C ILE A 100 -9.58 -6.26 5.83
N ILE A 101 -9.83 -7.56 5.87
CA ILE A 101 -11.17 -8.17 5.84
C ILE A 101 -11.27 -9.09 7.05
N LEU A 102 -12.13 -8.76 8.01
CA LEU A 102 -12.38 -9.56 9.22
C LEU A 102 -11.09 -9.82 10.05
N GLY A 103 -10.27 -8.78 10.25
CA GLY A 103 -9.05 -8.89 11.06
C GLY A 103 -9.26 -8.52 12.53
N ALA A 104 -8.48 -9.10 13.45
CA ALA A 104 -8.50 -8.77 14.88
C ALA A 104 -7.06 -8.57 15.41
N ASN A 105 -6.85 -7.58 16.28
CA ASN A 105 -5.54 -7.23 16.84
C ASN A 105 -4.44 -7.05 15.76
N ILE A 106 -4.67 -6.13 14.84
CA ILE A 106 -3.71 -5.79 13.78
C ILE A 106 -3.07 -4.45 14.12
N SER A 107 -1.74 -4.43 14.27
CA SER A 107 -0.96 -3.21 14.46
C SER A 107 -0.30 -2.79 13.15
N ILE A 108 -0.36 -1.49 12.86
CA ILE A 108 0.25 -0.88 11.67
C ILE A 108 1.06 0.32 12.15
N GLU A 109 2.38 0.22 12.13
CA GLU A 109 3.29 1.17 12.78
C GLU A 109 4.35 1.66 11.79
N ASN A 110 4.64 2.97 11.74
CA ASN A 110 5.76 3.53 10.96
C ASN A 110 5.83 3.15 9.47
N ASN A 111 4.74 2.66 8.86
CA ASN A 111 4.73 2.31 7.44
C ASN A 111 4.59 3.57 6.55
N ARG A 112 5.26 3.54 5.40
CA ARG A 112 5.14 4.55 4.36
C ARG A 112 4.12 4.10 3.32
N PHE A 113 2.98 4.77 3.31
CA PHE A 113 1.92 4.50 2.34
C PHE A 113 2.13 5.25 1.04
N HIS A 114 2.22 4.53 -0.08
CA HIS A 114 2.34 5.14 -1.40
C HIS A 114 1.02 5.12 -2.15
N THR A 115 0.17 6.13 -1.92
CA THR A 115 -1.05 6.31 -2.70
C THR A 115 -0.71 6.87 -4.08
N PHE A 116 -0.91 6.08 -5.14
CA PHE A 116 -1.00 6.66 -6.48
C PHE A 116 -2.36 7.34 -6.60
N PHE A 117 -2.45 8.60 -6.21
CA PHE A 117 -3.51 9.45 -6.73
C PHE A 117 -3.39 9.38 -8.25
N ASN A 118 -4.33 8.67 -8.88
CA ASN A 118 -4.26 8.32 -10.29
C ASN A 118 -4.58 9.58 -11.08
N ILE A 119 -3.52 10.33 -11.40
CA ILE A 119 -3.60 11.60 -12.11
C ILE A 119 -4.50 11.47 -13.33
N ARG A 120 -4.42 10.36 -14.08
CA ARG A 120 -5.28 10.14 -15.25
C ARG A 120 -6.76 10.08 -14.89
N LEU A 121 -7.14 9.31 -13.86
CA LEU A 121 -8.52 9.23 -13.39
C LEU A 121 -9.02 10.60 -12.90
N PHE A 122 -8.17 11.32 -12.16
CA PHE A 122 -8.52 12.64 -11.66
C PHE A 122 -8.66 13.67 -12.80
N THR A 123 -7.78 13.64 -13.80
CA THR A 123 -7.90 14.49 -15.00
C THR A 123 -9.17 14.16 -15.79
N ILE A 124 -9.57 12.89 -15.88
CA ILE A 124 -10.84 12.48 -16.49
C ILE A 124 -12.04 13.06 -15.71
N ILE A 125 -12.04 12.98 -14.38
CA ILE A 125 -13.09 13.58 -13.54
C ILE A 125 -13.17 15.10 -13.76
N MET A 126 -12.01 15.78 -13.76
CA MET A 126 -11.93 17.21 -14.07
C MET A 126 -12.53 17.56 -15.44
N PHE A 127 -12.23 16.76 -16.47
CA PHE A 127 -12.75 16.97 -17.82
C PHE A 127 -14.27 16.75 -17.90
N MET A 128 -14.80 15.74 -17.20
CA MET A 128 -16.24 15.51 -17.10
C MET A 128 -16.96 16.67 -16.39
N LEU A 129 -16.42 17.15 -15.26
CA LEU A 129 -16.95 18.31 -14.54
C LEU A 129 -16.95 19.58 -15.40
N ALA A 130 -15.87 19.80 -16.17
CA ALA A 130 -15.76 20.93 -17.10
C ALA A 130 -16.84 20.86 -18.19
N SER A 131 -17.03 19.66 -18.77
CA SER A 131 -18.03 19.42 -19.81
C SER A 131 -19.46 19.60 -19.29
N ILE A 132 -19.77 19.11 -18.10
CA ILE A 132 -21.08 19.30 -17.45
C ILE A 132 -21.32 20.78 -17.15
N SER A 133 -20.31 21.48 -16.61
CA SER A 133 -20.40 22.91 -16.33
C SER A 133 -20.65 23.73 -17.61
N ALA A 134 -19.94 23.41 -18.71
CA ALA A 134 -20.14 24.04 -20.01
C ALA A 134 -21.53 23.74 -20.59
N LEU A 135 -22.01 22.50 -20.52
CA LEU A 135 -23.36 22.14 -20.98
C LEU A 135 -24.44 22.88 -20.19
N MET A 136 -24.30 22.96 -18.86
CA MET A 136 -25.20 23.71 -17.99
C MET A 136 -25.20 25.21 -18.28
N PHE A 137 -24.08 25.77 -18.74
CA PHE A 137 -24.01 27.16 -19.19
C PHE A 137 -24.90 27.41 -20.43
N PHE A 138 -24.90 26.51 -21.42
CA PHE A 138 -25.76 26.66 -22.61
C PHE A 138 -27.25 26.43 -22.31
N LEU A 139 -27.56 25.64 -21.28
CA LEU A 139 -28.93 25.36 -20.86
C LEU A 139 -29.46 26.35 -19.81
N SER A 140 -28.70 27.37 -19.43
CA SER A 140 -29.00 28.24 -18.29
C SER A 140 -30.18 29.21 -18.50
N TYR A 141 -30.96 29.07 -19.58
CA TYR A 141 -32.23 29.80 -19.76
C TYR A 141 -33.32 29.34 -18.76
N ILE A 142 -33.13 28.20 -18.10
CA ILE A 142 -34.02 27.66 -17.07
C ILE A 142 -33.41 27.97 -15.69
N GLU A 143 -34.10 28.71 -14.83
CA GLU A 143 -33.60 29.16 -13.51
C GLU A 143 -33.07 28.01 -12.61
N ILE A 144 -33.72 26.83 -12.65
CA ILE A 144 -33.26 25.65 -11.89
C ILE A 144 -31.86 25.19 -12.32
N LEU A 145 -31.50 25.36 -13.60
CA LEU A 145 -30.19 24.99 -14.13
C LEU A 145 -29.09 26.01 -13.77
N TYR A 146 -29.47 27.22 -13.38
CA TYR A 146 -28.52 28.24 -12.90
C TYR A 146 -27.83 27.81 -11.60
N PHE A 147 -28.59 27.32 -10.62
CA PHE A 147 -28.01 26.87 -9.34
C PHE A 147 -27.11 25.64 -9.50
N LEU A 148 -27.49 24.72 -10.38
CA LEU A 148 -26.68 23.55 -10.74
C LEU A 148 -25.38 23.94 -11.45
N ARG A 149 -25.41 24.97 -12.31
CA ARG A 149 -24.23 25.52 -12.98
C ARG A 149 -23.22 26.06 -11.97
N GLU A 150 -23.66 26.90 -11.04
CA GLU A 150 -22.79 27.48 -10.00
C GLU A 150 -22.18 26.39 -9.11
N SER A 151 -22.98 25.40 -8.71
CA SER A 151 -22.51 24.25 -7.93
C SER A 151 -21.45 23.43 -8.66
N ALA A 152 -21.67 23.14 -9.96
CA ALA A 152 -20.72 22.41 -10.79
C ALA A 152 -19.41 23.20 -11.01
N PHE A 153 -19.50 24.52 -11.16
CA PHE A 153 -18.34 25.39 -11.28
C PHE A 153 -17.50 25.43 -10.00
N ILE A 154 -18.15 25.57 -8.83
CA ILE A 154 -17.46 25.52 -7.52
C ILE A 154 -16.75 24.17 -7.34
N LEU A 155 -17.42 23.06 -7.65
CA LEU A 155 -16.84 21.71 -7.62
C LEU A 155 -15.60 21.59 -8.49
N LEU A 156 -15.64 22.17 -9.69
CA LEU A 156 -14.50 22.19 -10.61
C LEU A 156 -13.32 23.00 -10.06
N VAL A 157 -13.58 24.19 -9.49
CA VAL A 157 -12.53 25.04 -8.89
C VAL A 157 -11.88 24.33 -7.70
N VAL A 158 -12.66 23.75 -6.80
CA VAL A 158 -12.15 22.98 -5.66
C VAL A 158 -11.31 21.80 -6.13
N SER A 159 -11.79 21.05 -7.13
CA SER A 159 -11.07 19.91 -7.69
C SER A 159 -9.75 20.33 -8.34
N ALA A 160 -9.71 21.49 -9.04
CA ALA A 160 -8.47 22.05 -9.58
C ALA A 160 -7.47 22.43 -8.49
N VAL A 161 -7.92 23.08 -7.41
CA VAL A 161 -7.04 23.45 -6.28
C VAL A 161 -6.43 22.20 -5.64
N LEU A 162 -7.24 21.18 -5.37
CA LEU A 162 -6.75 19.91 -4.82
C LEU A 162 -5.74 19.24 -5.76
N PHE A 163 -5.95 19.30 -7.07
CA PHE A 163 -5.00 18.79 -8.06
C PHE A 163 -3.64 19.49 -8.00
N PHE A 164 -3.64 20.82 -7.91
CA PHE A 164 -2.39 21.58 -7.83
C PHE A 164 -1.65 21.36 -6.51
N ILE A 165 -2.38 21.20 -5.40
CA ILE A 165 -1.78 20.82 -4.11
C ILE A 165 -1.10 19.45 -4.24
N ASP A 166 -1.80 18.43 -4.75
CA ASP A 166 -1.26 17.08 -4.93
C ASP A 166 -0.05 17.06 -5.90
N ILE A 167 -0.11 17.79 -7.01
CA ILE A 167 1.04 17.92 -7.93
C ILE A 167 2.23 18.60 -7.26
N LYS A 168 1.99 19.62 -6.44
CA LYS A 168 3.06 20.36 -5.75
C LYS A 168 3.71 19.50 -4.67
N GLU A 169 2.92 18.73 -3.92
CA GLU A 169 3.43 17.72 -2.98
C GLU A 169 4.21 16.61 -3.69
N LYS A 170 3.73 16.16 -4.86
CA LYS A 170 4.43 15.18 -5.70
C LYS A 170 5.74 15.67 -6.29
N LYS A 171 5.86 16.96 -6.63
CA LYS A 171 7.16 17.54 -7.07
C LYS A 171 8.21 17.56 -5.97
N ASN A 172 7.78 17.61 -4.70
CA ASN A 172 8.67 17.55 -3.55
C ASN A 172 8.99 16.11 -3.10
N THR A 173 8.37 15.09 -3.70
CA THR A 173 8.64 13.67 -3.43
C THR A 173 9.33 13.06 -4.65
N ILE A 174 10.66 12.95 -4.55
CA ILE A 174 11.54 12.48 -5.62
C ILE A 174 11.12 11.07 -6.06
N PHE A 175 10.90 10.94 -7.38
CA PHE A 175 10.64 9.69 -8.08
C PHE A 175 11.83 8.75 -7.99
N LEU A 176 11.60 7.49 -7.63
CA LEU A 176 12.59 6.44 -7.82
C LEU A 176 12.29 5.62 -9.07
N SER A 177 13.29 5.57 -9.95
CA SER A 177 13.27 4.80 -11.19
C SER A 177 13.94 3.43 -11.02
N LYS A 178 13.69 2.59 -12.01
CA LYS A 178 13.52 1.12 -11.98
C LYS A 178 14.68 0.21 -11.53
N LYS A 179 15.80 0.72 -11.03
CA LYS A 179 16.96 -0.15 -10.68
C LYS A 179 17.53 0.05 -9.28
N TYR A 180 17.18 1.14 -8.57
CA TYR A 180 17.82 1.50 -7.30
C TYR A 180 16.91 2.32 -6.38
N ARG A 181 16.01 1.64 -5.65
CA ARG A 181 15.66 2.07 -4.29
C ARG A 181 16.66 1.58 -3.23
N ASN A 182 17.61 0.74 -3.65
CA ASN A 182 18.60 0.13 -2.78
C ASN A 182 19.46 1.24 -2.14
N ASN A 183 19.41 1.31 -0.81
CA ASN A 183 20.47 1.83 0.07
C ASN A 183 20.46 3.28 0.55
N GLU A 184 19.33 3.97 0.72
CA GLU A 184 19.33 5.15 1.61
C GLU A 184 18.10 5.23 2.54
N PHE A 185 18.15 4.42 3.60
CA PHE A 185 17.70 4.87 4.92
C PHE A 185 18.57 6.08 5.34
N VAL A 186 18.24 7.29 4.89
CA VAL A 186 18.80 8.49 5.51
C VAL A 186 18.15 8.63 6.88
N LYS A 187 18.94 8.33 7.91
CA LYS A 187 18.68 8.61 9.32
C LYS A 187 18.11 10.02 9.50
N LEU A 188 16.98 10.10 10.17
CA LEU A 188 16.51 11.32 10.83
C LEU A 188 17.33 11.55 12.12
N GLU A 189 18.55 12.06 12.00
CA GLU A 189 19.28 12.79 13.05
C GLU A 189 20.27 13.71 12.34
N LYS A 190 20.48 14.99 12.64
CA LYS A 190 20.14 15.88 13.75
C LYS A 190 20.51 17.28 13.22
N LEU A 191 19.78 18.33 13.58
CA LEU A 191 20.42 19.59 13.96
C LEU A 191 19.49 20.32 14.93
N SER A 192 19.57 19.88 16.18
CA SER A 192 19.42 20.74 17.35
C SER A 192 20.19 22.04 17.12
N LYS A 193 19.47 23.16 17.13
CA LYS A 193 20.07 24.48 17.31
C LYS A 193 20.79 24.51 18.65
N ILE A 194 22.11 24.30 18.63
CA ILE A 194 23.00 24.93 19.60
C ILE A 194 23.35 26.28 18.98
N ARG A 195 22.66 27.34 19.43
CA ARG A 195 23.24 28.69 19.36
C ARG A 195 23.91 28.91 20.71
N LYS A 196 25.24 29.11 20.65
CA LYS A 196 26.01 29.82 21.67
C LYS A 196 25.47 31.23 21.82
#